data_AF-A0A942ZBY0-F1
#
_entry.id   AF-A0A942ZBY0-F1
#
_cell.length_a   1.000
_cell.length_b   1.000
_cell.length_c   1.000
_cell.angle_alpha   90.00
_cell.angle_beta   90.00
_cell.angle_gamma   90.00
#
_symmetry.space_group_name_H-M   'P 1'
#
loop_
_entity.id
_entity.type
_entity.pdbx_description
1 polymer ?
#
loop_
_entity_poly.entity_id
_entity_poly.type
_entity_poly.pdbx_seq_one_letter_code
_entity_poly.pdbx_strand_id
1 'polypeptide(L)'
;MKSKQIIIMLLSFIILFSISCKNDDKTGSGDIIGETNQNHPLQGIYSNGYYNSYAAVTNNGSYCSIIGKAYYSEQVSVNFDITVMNWYQEYGDNFAYAGSSSRDGEATINRPTTDYFQVSYDAGKGSLRVNIRTNVNEIYTTSYLSKQ
;
A
#
# COMPACT_ATOMS: atom_id res chain seq x y z
N MET A 1 42.44 34.14 0.09
CA MET A 1 41.04 33.90 0.52
C MET A 1 40.13 33.58 -0.69
N LYS A 2 40.30 32.43 -1.34
CA LYS A 2 39.47 32.01 -2.51
C LYS A 2 39.01 30.54 -2.46
N SER A 3 39.17 29.86 -1.32
CA SER A 3 38.81 28.44 -1.17
C SER A 3 37.41 28.23 -0.57
N LYS A 4 36.89 29.18 0.22
CA LYS A 4 35.59 29.02 0.90
C LYS A 4 34.36 29.16 -0.02
N GLN A 5 34.45 29.89 -1.12
CA GLN A 5 33.34 30.02 -2.07
C GLN A 5 33.11 28.74 -2.90
N ILE A 6 34.16 27.97 -3.16
CA ILE A 6 34.07 26.75 -3.99
C ILE A 6 33.32 25.64 -3.24
N ILE A 7 33.52 25.53 -1.92
CA ILE A 7 32.89 24.48 -1.09
C ILE A 7 31.37 24.71 -0.97
N ILE A 8 30.93 25.96 -0.84
CA ILE A 8 29.49 26.28 -0.73
C ILE A 8 28.78 26.07 -2.08
N MET A 9 29.44 26.41 -3.20
CA MET A 9 28.90 26.17 -4.54
C MET A 9 28.76 24.67 -4.85
N LEU A 10 29.73 23.85 -4.41
CA LEU A 10 29.67 22.39 -4.57
C LEU A 10 28.54 21.77 -3.74
N LEU A 11 28.32 22.26 -2.51
CA LEU A 11 27.29 21.74 -1.62
C LEU A 11 25.87 22.10 -2.12
N SER A 12 25.69 23.25 -2.75
CA SER A 12 24.40 23.62 -3.38
C SER A 12 24.08 22.82 -4.64
N PHE A 13 25.07 22.31 -5.37
CA PHE A 13 24.83 21.57 -6.62
C PHE A 13 24.37 20.12 -6.37
N ILE A 14 24.66 19.56 -5.19
CA ILE A 14 24.29 18.18 -4.82
C ILE A 14 22.80 18.07 -4.42
N ILE A 15 22.15 19.17 -4.04
CA ILE A 15 20.74 19.18 -3.59
C ILE A 15 19.76 19.34 -4.76
N LEU A 16 20.25 19.64 -5.97
CA LEU A 16 19.42 19.81 -7.17
C LEU A 16 19.33 18.56 -8.07
N PHE A 17 20.11 17.51 -7.79
CA PHE A 17 20.10 16.25 -8.56
C PHE A 17 19.36 15.10 -7.87
N SER A 18 18.72 15.31 -6.72
CA SER A 18 17.90 14.30 -6.06
C SER A 18 16.42 14.32 -6.47
N ILE A 19 16.00 15.21 -7.39
CA ILE A 19 14.79 14.95 -8.19
C ILE A 19 15.21 13.97 -9.30
N SER A 20 15.50 12.74 -8.90
CA SER A 20 15.44 11.63 -9.83
C SER A 20 13.98 11.50 -10.22
N CYS A 21 13.58 12.15 -11.32
CA CYS A 21 12.50 11.66 -12.16
C CYS A 21 12.90 10.26 -12.60
N LYS A 22 12.63 9.27 -11.74
CA LYS A 22 12.72 7.86 -12.08
C LYS A 22 11.41 7.49 -12.75
N ASN A 23 11.13 8.09 -13.90
CA ASN A 23 10.31 7.42 -14.90
C ASN A 23 11.31 6.63 -15.72
N ASP A 24 11.66 5.45 -15.21
CA ASP A 24 12.14 4.39 -16.08
C ASP A 24 11.04 4.19 -17.14
N ASP A 25 11.43 4.32 -18.40
CA ASP A 25 10.57 4.17 -19.57
C ASP A 25 9.68 2.92 -19.45
N LYS A 26 8.42 3.09 -19.04
CA LYS A 26 7.36 2.15 -19.40
C LYS A 26 6.83 2.58 -20.75
N THR A 27 7.60 2.31 -21.80
CA THR A 27 7.04 2.07 -23.13
C THR A 27 6.16 0.82 -23.06
N GLY A 28 4.91 1.01 -22.65
CA GLY A 28 3.81 0.07 -22.80
C GLY A 28 2.79 0.73 -23.71
N SER A 29 2.77 0.37 -24.99
CA SER A 29 1.65 0.67 -25.88
C SER A 29 0.45 -0.17 -25.42
N GLY A 30 -0.27 0.33 -24.44
CA GLY A 30 -1.55 -0.16 -23.96
C GLY A 30 -2.25 1.00 -23.27
N ASP A 31 -3.57 1.11 -23.41
CA ASP A 31 -4.33 2.20 -22.83
C ASP A 31 -3.94 2.40 -21.35
N ILE A 32 -3.53 3.63 -21.02
CA ILE A 32 -3.28 4.03 -19.64
C ILE A 32 -4.66 4.12 -18.98
N ILE A 33 -5.08 3.03 -18.36
CA ILE A 33 -6.37 2.93 -17.67
C ILE A 33 -6.27 3.25 -16.17
N GLY A 34 -5.09 3.64 -15.67
CA GLY A 34 -4.85 3.95 -14.26
C GLY A 34 -3.46 4.50 -13.98
N GLU A 35 -3.20 4.77 -12.70
CA GLU A 35 -1.96 5.34 -12.21
C GLU A 35 -1.51 4.71 -10.89
N THR A 36 -0.24 4.90 -10.55
CA THR A 36 0.32 4.53 -9.25
C THR A 36 0.38 5.77 -8.35
N ASN A 37 -0.04 5.65 -7.09
CA ASN A 37 -0.05 6.76 -6.14
C ASN A 37 0.31 6.31 -4.71
N GLN A 38 0.60 7.30 -3.86
CA GLN A 38 0.91 7.13 -2.44
C GLN A 38 -0.23 7.67 -1.54
N ASN A 39 -1.48 7.59 -2.02
CA ASN A 39 -2.65 8.02 -1.26
C ASN A 39 -3.01 6.96 -0.19
N HIS A 40 -2.13 6.83 0.80
CA HIS A 40 -2.29 5.88 1.88
C HIS A 40 -3.53 6.17 2.74
N PRO A 41 -4.16 5.13 3.32
CA PRO A 41 -5.21 5.31 4.30
C PRO A 41 -4.73 6.16 5.49
N LEU A 42 -5.65 6.88 6.11
CA LEU A 42 -5.35 7.66 7.30
C LEU A 42 -4.92 6.75 8.46
N GLN A 43 -3.97 7.20 9.27
CA GLN A 43 -3.59 6.47 10.49
C GLN A 43 -4.81 6.27 11.42
N GLY A 44 -4.93 5.09 12.00
CA GLY A 44 -6.00 4.73 12.93
C GLY A 44 -6.37 3.25 12.93
N ILE A 45 -7.45 2.92 13.61
CA ILE A 45 -8.03 1.57 13.63
C ILE A 45 -9.19 1.51 12.65
N TYR A 46 -9.18 0.47 11.83
CA TYR A 46 -10.23 0.11 10.90
C TYR A 46 -10.85 -1.20 11.40
N SER A 47 -12.17 -1.25 11.54
CA SER A 47 -12.87 -2.46 11.98
C SER A 47 -14.25 -2.57 11.36
N ASN A 48 -14.87 -3.73 11.52
CA ASN A 48 -16.28 -3.96 11.27
C ASN A 48 -16.83 -4.96 12.30
N GLY A 49 -18.15 -5.14 12.31
CA GLY A 49 -18.80 -6.17 13.13
C GLY A 49 -18.65 -7.59 12.55
N TYR A 50 -18.05 -7.76 11.36
CA TYR A 50 -17.90 -9.06 10.71
C TYR A 50 -16.71 -9.82 11.29
N TYR A 51 -17.02 -10.80 12.13
CA TYR A 51 -16.04 -11.65 12.83
C TYR A 51 -15.00 -10.87 13.65
N ASN A 52 -15.31 -9.62 14.03
CA ASN A 52 -14.40 -8.71 14.72
C ASN A 52 -13.06 -8.54 13.99
N SER A 53 -13.12 -8.52 12.65
CA SER A 53 -11.96 -8.20 11.81
C SER A 53 -11.49 -6.78 12.07
N TYR A 54 -10.18 -6.57 12.07
CA TYR A 54 -9.61 -5.24 12.27
C TYR A 54 -8.26 -5.09 11.56
N ALA A 55 -7.89 -3.83 11.33
CA ALA A 55 -6.58 -3.41 10.86
C ALA A 55 -6.18 -2.11 11.55
N ALA A 56 -5.01 -2.09 12.16
CA ALA A 56 -4.33 -0.89 12.60
C ALA A 56 -3.45 -0.37 11.44
N VAL A 57 -3.68 0.88 11.04
CA VAL A 57 -2.92 1.54 10.00
C VAL A 57 -1.99 2.57 10.64
N THR A 58 -0.70 2.50 10.31
CA THR A 58 0.29 3.56 10.56
C THR A 58 0.72 4.12 9.22
N ASN A 59 0.70 5.45 9.07
CA ASN A 59 1.03 6.13 7.81
C ASN A 59 2.06 7.23 8.11
N ASN A 60 3.20 7.22 7.39
CA ASN A 60 4.26 8.22 7.53
C ASN A 60 4.47 9.08 6.27
N GLY A 61 3.56 8.99 5.30
CA GLY A 61 3.60 9.70 4.02
C GLY A 61 4.41 9.01 2.92
N SER A 62 5.37 8.14 3.24
CA SER A 62 6.15 7.38 2.25
C SER A 62 5.66 5.94 2.07
N TYR A 63 5.12 5.35 3.14
CA TYR A 63 4.49 4.05 3.12
C TYR A 63 3.40 3.97 4.22
N CYS A 64 2.56 2.96 4.15
CA CYS A 64 1.69 2.60 5.26
C CYS A 64 1.89 1.15 5.72
N SER A 65 1.98 0.98 7.04
CA SER A 65 1.95 -0.33 7.69
C SER A 65 0.53 -0.66 8.09
N ILE A 66 0.09 -1.88 7.78
CA ILE A 66 -1.26 -2.38 8.01
C ILE A 66 -1.14 -3.72 8.74
N ILE A 67 -1.46 -3.70 10.03
CA ILE A 67 -1.36 -4.88 10.90
C ILE A 67 -2.75 -5.21 11.41
N GLY A 68 -3.16 -6.47 11.35
CA GLY A 68 -4.53 -6.81 11.72
C GLY A 68 -4.82 -8.29 11.75
N LYS A 69 -6.11 -8.59 11.71
CA LYS A 69 -6.63 -9.96 11.74
C LYS A 69 -7.73 -10.13 10.70
N ALA A 70 -7.58 -11.18 9.88
CA ALA A 70 -8.52 -11.60 8.85
C ALA A 70 -9.06 -12.99 9.17
N TYR A 71 -10.25 -13.32 8.65
CA TYR A 71 -10.97 -14.55 8.97
C TYR A 71 -11.32 -15.30 7.71
N TYR A 72 -11.18 -16.63 7.74
CA TYR A 72 -11.76 -17.53 6.75
C TYR A 72 -13.17 -17.99 7.19
N SER A 73 -13.34 -18.19 8.50
CA SER A 73 -14.61 -18.48 9.17
C SER A 73 -14.60 -17.92 10.60
N GLU A 74 -15.71 -17.97 11.32
CA GLU A 74 -15.83 -17.47 12.71
C GLU A 74 -14.74 -17.97 13.67
N GLN A 75 -14.22 -19.17 13.43
CA GLN A 75 -13.26 -19.85 14.31
C GLN A 75 -11.84 -19.88 13.74
N VAL A 76 -11.67 -19.55 12.45
CA VAL A 76 -10.40 -19.70 11.73
C VAL A 76 -9.94 -18.33 11.25
N SER A 77 -8.85 -17.84 11.85
CA SER A 77 -8.32 -16.50 11.61
C SER A 77 -6.81 -16.50 11.43
N VAL A 78 -6.30 -15.45 10.79
CA VAL A 78 -4.88 -15.21 10.62
C VAL A 78 -4.55 -13.76 10.94
N ASN A 79 -3.47 -13.56 11.70
CA ASN A 79 -2.91 -12.22 11.89
C ASN A 79 -2.04 -11.89 10.68
N PHE A 80 -2.07 -10.63 10.25
CA PHE A 80 -1.29 -10.15 9.12
C PHE A 80 -0.49 -8.90 9.45
N ASP A 81 0.57 -8.70 8.70
CA ASP A 81 1.49 -7.58 8.78
C ASP A 81 1.93 -7.25 7.35
N ILE A 82 1.41 -6.14 6.82
CA ILE A 82 1.60 -5.72 5.44
C ILE A 82 2.19 -4.31 5.44
N THR A 83 3.16 -4.08 4.54
CA THR A 83 3.66 -2.74 4.24
C THR A 83 3.30 -2.42 2.79
N VAL A 84 2.58 -1.32 2.58
CA VAL A 84 2.21 -0.83 1.24
C VAL A 84 3.05 0.40 0.93
N MET A 85 3.81 0.35 -0.16
CA MET A 85 4.63 1.44 -0.66
C MET A 85 3.85 2.30 -1.65
N ASN A 86 3.15 1.64 -2.57
CA ASN A 86 2.43 2.28 -3.66
C ASN A 86 1.11 1.56 -3.94
N TRP A 87 0.11 2.30 -4.39
CA TRP A 87 -1.19 1.77 -4.78
C TRP A 87 -1.40 1.98 -6.27
N TYR A 88 -1.99 0.99 -6.95
CA TYR A 88 -2.50 1.16 -8.30
C TYR A 88 -3.99 1.46 -8.27
N GLN A 89 -4.42 2.50 -8.97
CA GLN A 89 -5.81 2.94 -9.07
C GLN A 89 -6.18 3.15 -10.54
N GLU A 90 -7.31 2.59 -10.97
CA GLU A 90 -7.85 2.85 -12.30
C GLU A 90 -8.51 4.23 -12.36
N TYR A 91 -8.42 4.91 -13.51
CA TYR A 91 -9.01 6.24 -13.67
C TYR A 91 -10.53 6.17 -13.53
N GLY A 92 -11.08 7.02 -12.66
CA GLY A 92 -12.51 7.06 -12.37
C GLY A 92 -12.98 6.03 -11.33
N ASP A 93 -12.11 5.14 -10.87
CA ASP A 93 -12.38 4.26 -9.72
C ASP A 93 -11.97 4.96 -8.42
N ASN A 94 -12.65 4.63 -7.32
CA ASN A 94 -12.27 5.04 -5.96
C ASN A 94 -11.38 4.00 -5.26
N PHE A 95 -11.32 2.77 -5.80
CA PHE A 95 -10.50 1.71 -5.26
C PHE A 95 -9.06 1.78 -5.78
N ALA A 96 -8.14 1.74 -4.82
CA ALA A 96 -6.72 1.54 -5.08
C ALA A 96 -6.29 0.18 -4.52
N TYR A 97 -5.38 -0.50 -5.21
CA TYR A 97 -4.98 -1.89 -4.93
C TYR A 97 -3.46 -2.04 -4.80
N ALA A 98 -3.03 -2.94 -3.92
CA ALA A 98 -1.64 -3.37 -3.79
C ALA A 98 -1.54 -4.87 -3.44
N GLY A 99 -0.41 -5.51 -3.76
CA GLY A 99 -0.13 -6.91 -3.45
C GLY A 99 -0.04 -7.81 -4.69
N SER A 100 -0.29 -9.11 -4.52
CA SER A 100 -0.01 -10.17 -5.51
C SER A 100 -0.74 -10.04 -6.85
N SER A 101 -1.84 -9.29 -6.91
CA SER A 101 -2.68 -9.15 -8.11
C SER A 101 -2.85 -7.71 -8.59
N SER A 102 -2.15 -6.74 -7.98
CA SER A 102 -2.15 -5.37 -8.49
C SER A 102 -1.16 -5.22 -9.64
N ARG A 103 -1.56 -4.52 -10.71
CA ARG A 103 -0.69 -4.21 -11.85
C ARG A 103 0.63 -3.58 -11.40
N ASP A 104 0.52 -2.38 -10.82
CA ASP A 104 1.68 -1.57 -10.43
C ASP A 104 1.65 -1.18 -8.93
N GLY A 105 0.70 -1.73 -8.16
CA GLY A 105 0.64 -1.53 -6.72
C GLY A 105 1.72 -2.34 -6.01
N GLU A 106 2.46 -1.70 -5.12
CA GLU A 106 3.62 -2.29 -4.46
C GLU A 106 3.35 -2.47 -2.97
N ALA A 107 3.32 -3.73 -2.54
CA ALA A 107 3.22 -4.11 -1.14
C ALA A 107 4.04 -5.35 -0.83
N THR A 108 4.43 -5.47 0.44
CA THR A 108 5.09 -6.64 1.01
C THR A 108 4.27 -7.16 2.18
N ILE A 109 4.24 -8.48 2.35
CA ILE A 109 3.63 -9.13 3.51
C ILE A 109 4.72 -9.78 4.35
N ASN A 110 4.85 -9.33 5.60
CA ASN A 110 5.83 -9.83 6.55
C ASN A 110 5.32 -11.11 7.25
N ARG A 111 3.99 -11.21 7.43
CA ARG A 111 3.30 -12.43 7.88
C ARG A 111 1.82 -12.37 7.48
N PRO A 112 1.14 -13.52 7.31
CA PRO A 112 1.71 -14.88 7.27
C PRO A 112 2.52 -15.13 5.98
N THR A 113 3.21 -16.26 5.91
CA THR A 113 3.71 -16.76 4.62
C THR A 113 2.53 -17.08 3.70
N THR A 114 2.59 -16.59 2.47
CA THR A 114 1.49 -16.71 1.50
C THR A 114 2.03 -16.61 0.08
N ASP A 115 1.33 -17.23 -0.86
CA ASP A 115 1.49 -17.05 -2.31
C ASP A 115 0.62 -15.92 -2.86
N TYR A 116 -0.39 -15.47 -2.11
CA TYR A 116 -1.36 -14.48 -2.52
C TYR A 116 -1.85 -13.60 -1.36
N PHE A 117 -1.66 -12.30 -1.49
CA PHE A 117 -2.39 -11.32 -0.72
C PHE A 117 -2.78 -10.12 -1.57
N GLN A 118 -3.86 -9.45 -1.19
CA GLN A 118 -4.29 -8.20 -1.80
C GLN A 118 -4.82 -7.26 -0.72
N VAL A 119 -4.41 -6.01 -0.80
CA VAL A 119 -5.01 -4.92 -0.03
C VAL A 119 -5.74 -4.00 -0.99
N SER A 120 -6.95 -3.58 -0.64
CA SER A 120 -7.70 -2.56 -1.35
C SER A 120 -8.10 -1.43 -0.42
N TYR A 121 -8.04 -0.20 -0.91
CA TYR A 121 -8.46 1.00 -0.21
C TYR A 121 -9.46 1.79 -1.06
N ASP A 122 -10.66 2.03 -0.53
CA ASP A 122 -11.65 2.93 -1.11
C ASP A 122 -11.46 4.32 -0.49
N ALA A 123 -10.85 5.25 -1.23
CA ALA A 123 -10.62 6.61 -0.74
C ALA A 123 -11.92 7.42 -0.59
N GLY A 124 -12.95 7.11 -1.37
CA GLY A 124 -14.25 7.78 -1.31
C GLY A 124 -15.04 7.42 -0.06
N LYS A 125 -14.89 6.19 0.44
CA LYS A 125 -15.54 5.72 1.68
C LYS A 125 -14.61 5.66 2.89
N GLY A 126 -13.30 5.82 2.69
CA GLY A 126 -12.30 5.61 3.74
C GLY A 126 -12.34 4.18 4.28
N SER A 127 -12.51 3.18 3.41
CA SER A 127 -12.63 1.77 3.80
C SER A 127 -11.48 0.91 3.27
N LEU A 128 -11.08 -0.08 4.06
CA LEU A 128 -9.94 -0.96 3.79
C LEU A 128 -10.40 -2.41 3.70
N ARG A 129 -9.82 -3.20 2.81
CA ARG A 129 -9.98 -4.66 2.81
C ARG A 129 -8.65 -5.35 2.57
N VAL A 130 -8.43 -6.46 3.26
CA VAL A 130 -7.29 -7.35 3.09
C VAL A 130 -7.80 -8.76 2.79
N ASN A 131 -7.25 -9.40 1.76
CA ASN A 131 -7.46 -10.81 1.43
C ASN A 131 -6.10 -11.52 1.44
N ILE A 132 -6.01 -12.68 2.08
CA ILE A 132 -4.76 -13.46 2.19
C ILE A 132 -5.07 -14.94 1.96
N ARG A 133 -4.25 -15.62 1.16
CA ARG A 133 -4.32 -17.07 0.98
C ARG A 133 -3.25 -17.77 1.81
N THR A 134 -3.61 -18.55 2.81
CA THR A 134 -2.61 -19.34 3.55
C THR A 134 -2.54 -20.79 3.06
N ASN A 135 -3.65 -21.31 2.54
CA ASN A 135 -3.79 -22.64 1.94
C ASN A 135 -4.48 -22.52 0.57
N VAL A 136 -4.28 -23.50 -0.32
CA VAL A 136 -4.70 -23.46 -1.74
C VAL A 136 -6.19 -23.08 -1.94
N ASN A 137 -7.06 -23.35 -0.95
CA ASN A 137 -8.50 -23.06 -1.02
C ASN A 137 -9.03 -22.16 0.12
N GLU A 138 -8.16 -21.52 0.91
CA GLU A 138 -8.57 -20.71 2.06
C GLU A 138 -8.16 -19.25 1.87
N ILE A 139 -9.14 -18.39 1.59
CA ILE A 139 -8.96 -16.94 1.56
C ILE A 139 -9.46 -16.34 2.87
N TYR A 140 -8.55 -15.81 3.66
CA TYR A 140 -8.83 -15.04 4.85
C TYR A 140 -9.11 -13.61 4.42
N THR A 141 -10.25 -13.08 4.83
CA THR A 141 -10.68 -11.72 4.49
C THR A 141 -10.98 -10.93 5.74
N THR A 142 -10.72 -9.63 5.70
CA THR A 142 -11.21 -8.70 6.72
C THR A 142 -12.64 -8.25 6.44
N SER A 143 -13.20 -8.58 5.27
CA SER A 143 -14.29 -7.81 4.65
C SER A 143 -13.91 -6.32 4.55
N TYR A 144 -14.87 -5.44 4.24
CA TYR A 144 -14.62 -4.00 4.28
C TYR A 144 -14.59 -3.51 5.73
N LEU A 145 -13.47 -2.91 6.11
CA LEU A 145 -13.22 -2.28 7.39
C LEU A 145 -13.41 -0.77 7.25
N SER A 146 -14.13 -0.16 8.16
CA SER A 146 -14.28 1.30 8.22
C SER A 146 -13.43 1.85 9.36
N LYS A 147 -12.87 3.04 9.16
CA LYS A 147 -12.16 3.75 10.23
C LYS A 147 -13.11 4.01 11.40
N GLN A 148 -12.63 3.80 12.62
CA GLN A 148 -13.34 4.08 13.88
C GLN A 148 -12.98 5.45 14.44
#